data_AF-A0A925FJ79-F1
#
_entry.id   AF-A0A925FJ79-F1
#
_cell.length_a   1.000
_cell.length_b   1.000
_cell.length_c   1.000
_cell.angle_alpha   90.00
_cell.angle_beta   90.00
_cell.angle_gamma   90.00
#
_symmetry.space_group_name_H-M   'P 1'
#
loop_
_entity.id
_entity.type
_entity.pdbx_description
1 polymer ?
#
loop_
_entity_poly.entity_id
_entity_poly.type
_entity_poly.pdbx_seq_one_letter_code
_entity_poly.pdbx_strand_id
1 'polypeptide(L)'
;MVTVQHGAMLKMLAGQNAGVGRVNGVGVREFAGTGGARAALFATSMGLIVLMAATMVFEYTGVPNMHHSPLFFQISGGIFPLLLLAVARAGGGRYPATIAAATYTVIMLVMSWILALVPAVPMLAPIYNPITRLIPPGFPILLIVPALAIDLLHRRLTSRSDWLLAASVGVVFVLALLAVQWPFASFLLTLEQPNYLFGTGYWEYHARLGPWTRVFFDVPGYTWNQREMTGALDVPAMARAVGIAILLAVASSRLGIWWGEWMRRVRR
;
A
#
# COMPACT_ATOMS: atom_id res chain seq x y z
N MET A 1 -17.04 -9.85 2.67
CA MET A 1 -16.72 -8.42 2.42
C MET A 1 -15.98 -8.22 1.09
N VAL A 2 -14.93 -9.00 0.78
CA VAL A 2 -14.16 -8.91 -0.48
C VAL A 2 -15.08 -8.99 -1.71
N THR A 3 -16.00 -9.96 -1.74
CA THR A 3 -16.95 -10.20 -2.85
C THR A 3 -17.88 -9.01 -3.13
N VAL A 4 -18.36 -8.34 -2.09
CA VAL A 4 -19.25 -7.16 -2.21
C VAL A 4 -18.47 -5.99 -2.82
N GLN A 5 -17.24 -5.76 -2.36
CA GLN A 5 -16.37 -4.70 -2.90
C GLN A 5 -16.01 -4.97 -4.37
N HIS A 6 -15.72 -6.22 -4.72
CA HIS A 6 -15.49 -6.61 -6.11
C HIS A 6 -16.71 -6.35 -6.99
N GLY A 7 -17.92 -6.68 -6.51
CA GLY A 7 -19.16 -6.38 -7.24
C GLY A 7 -19.40 -4.89 -7.45
N ALA A 8 -19.14 -4.05 -6.45
CA ALA A 8 -19.23 -2.60 -6.55
C ALA A 8 -18.20 -2.03 -7.55
N MET A 9 -16.95 -2.49 -7.46
CA MET A 9 -15.87 -2.13 -8.38
C MET A 9 -16.24 -2.47 -9.83
N LEU A 10 -16.73 -3.69 -10.09
CA LEU A 10 -17.13 -4.12 -11.44
C LEU A 10 -18.29 -3.30 -12.01
N LYS A 11 -19.26 -2.90 -11.17
CA LYS A 11 -20.34 -2.02 -11.61
C LYS A 11 -19.82 -0.64 -12.05
N MET A 12 -18.89 -0.04 -11.30
CA MET A 12 -18.29 1.25 -11.64
C MET A 12 -17.43 1.16 -12.91
N LEU A 13 -16.62 0.11 -13.00
CA LEU A 13 -15.77 -0.19 -14.16
C LEU A 13 -16.60 -0.42 -15.45
N ALA A 14 -17.67 -1.21 -15.38
CA ALA A 14 -18.53 -1.45 -16.53
C ALA A 14 -19.21 -0.14 -17.00
N GLY A 15 -19.62 0.72 -16.06
CA GLY A 15 -20.16 2.04 -16.37
C GLY A 15 -19.13 3.01 -16.97
N GLN A 16 -17.86 2.91 -16.57
CA GLN A 16 -16.75 3.63 -17.19
C GLN A 16 -16.52 3.14 -18.62
N ASN A 17 -16.39 1.82 -18.82
CA ASN A 17 -16.08 1.19 -20.10
C ASN A 17 -17.21 1.39 -21.14
N ALA A 18 -18.47 1.41 -20.70
CA ALA A 18 -19.62 1.70 -21.56
C ALA A 18 -19.63 3.16 -22.08
N GLY A 19 -19.15 4.11 -21.27
CA GLY A 19 -19.03 5.52 -21.68
C GLY A 19 -18.02 5.73 -22.81
N VAL A 20 -16.89 5.01 -22.77
CA VAL A 20 -15.85 5.06 -23.81
C VAL A 20 -16.35 4.53 -25.16
N GLY A 21 -17.23 3.51 -25.16
CA GLY A 21 -17.79 2.94 -26.38
C GLY A 21 -18.77 3.86 -27.12
N ARG A 22 -19.49 4.72 -26.40
CA ARG A 22 -20.46 5.67 -26.97
C ARG A 22 -19.81 6.88 -27.65
N VAL A 23 -18.66 7.35 -27.15
CA VAL A 23 -17.91 8.48 -27.74
C VAL A 23 -17.45 8.18 -29.17
N ASN A 24 -17.22 6.92 -29.52
CA ASN A 24 -16.78 6.51 -30.85
C ASN A 24 -17.92 6.37 -31.89
N GLY A 25 -19.18 6.53 -31.50
CA GLY A 25 -20.34 6.38 -32.37
C GLY A 25 -21.31 7.56 -32.29
N VAL A 26 -21.16 8.52 -33.21
CA VAL A 26 -22.07 9.65 -33.49
C VAL A 26 -22.15 10.71 -32.39
N GLY A 27 -21.95 11.97 -32.80
CA GLY A 27 -21.70 13.11 -31.93
C GLY A 27 -22.83 13.47 -30.96
N VAL A 28 -22.47 13.58 -29.68
CA VAL A 28 -23.16 14.44 -28.71
C VAL A 28 -22.09 14.98 -27.75
N ARG A 29 -22.13 16.29 -27.49
CA ARG A 29 -21.44 16.95 -26.37
C ARG A 29 -22.01 16.41 -25.06
N GLU A 30 -21.59 15.22 -24.63
CA GLU A 30 -21.95 14.69 -23.31
C GLU A 30 -20.93 15.20 -22.29
N PHE A 31 -21.42 15.85 -21.24
CA PHE A 31 -20.67 16.51 -20.16
C PHE A 31 -19.34 15.81 -19.83
N ALA A 32 -18.23 16.46 -20.11
CA ALA A 32 -16.87 16.03 -19.77
C ALA A 32 -16.65 15.71 -18.27
N GLY A 33 -17.63 15.96 -17.40
CA GLY A 33 -17.60 15.65 -15.96
C GLY A 33 -18.01 14.23 -15.57
N THR A 34 -18.83 13.50 -16.35
CA THR A 34 -19.37 12.19 -15.91
C THR A 34 -18.38 11.04 -16.08
N GLY A 35 -17.54 11.07 -17.11
CA GLY A 35 -16.47 10.08 -17.32
C GLY A 35 -15.39 10.14 -16.23
N GLY A 36 -14.99 11.36 -15.84
CA GLY A 36 -14.02 11.58 -14.76
C GLY A 36 -14.54 11.11 -13.40
N ALA A 37 -15.80 11.37 -13.08
CA ALA A 37 -16.42 10.90 -11.84
C ALA A 37 -16.44 9.36 -11.73
N ARG A 38 -16.81 8.66 -12.81
CA ARG A 38 -16.81 7.17 -12.83
C ARG A 38 -15.40 6.60 -12.69
N ALA A 39 -14.41 7.21 -13.34
CA ALA A 39 -13.02 6.80 -13.21
C ALA A 39 -12.48 7.01 -11.78
N ALA A 40 -12.84 8.12 -11.14
CA ALA A 40 -12.50 8.38 -9.74
C ALA A 40 -13.17 7.36 -8.80
N LEU A 41 -14.45 7.03 -9.02
CA LEU A 41 -15.16 6.02 -8.23
C LEU A 41 -14.56 4.61 -8.37
N PHE A 42 -14.17 4.22 -9.59
CA PHE A 42 -13.45 2.97 -9.81
C PHE A 42 -12.10 2.94 -9.08
N ALA A 43 -11.29 4.00 -9.23
CA ALA A 43 -10.00 4.10 -8.55
C ALA A 43 -10.14 4.10 -7.02
N THR A 44 -11.17 4.77 -6.48
CA THR A 44 -11.50 4.75 -5.05
C THR A 44 -11.89 3.34 -4.60
N SER A 45 -12.69 2.63 -5.38
CA SER A 45 -13.06 1.22 -5.10
C SER A 45 -11.84 0.30 -5.10
N MET A 46 -10.90 0.50 -6.03
CA MET A 46 -9.61 -0.20 -6.02
C MET A 46 -8.76 0.18 -4.79
N GLY A 47 -8.85 1.41 -4.30
CA GLY A 47 -8.24 1.82 -3.04
C GLY A 47 -8.75 1.03 -1.83
N LEU A 48 -10.04 0.62 -1.83
CA LEU A 48 -10.57 -0.29 -0.82
C LEU A 48 -9.97 -1.70 -0.94
N ILE A 49 -9.72 -2.18 -2.16
CA ILE A 49 -9.02 -3.46 -2.36
C ILE A 49 -7.56 -3.37 -1.88
N VAL A 50 -6.88 -2.25 -2.14
CA VAL A 50 -5.53 -1.98 -1.60
C VAL A 50 -5.54 -1.97 -0.07
N LEU A 51 -6.54 -1.34 0.54
CA LEU A 51 -6.73 -1.37 2.00
C LEU A 51 -6.89 -2.79 2.53
N MET A 52 -7.75 -3.60 1.91
CA MET A 52 -7.94 -4.99 2.33
C MET A 52 -6.65 -5.81 2.21
N ALA A 53 -5.90 -5.63 1.12
CA ALA A 53 -4.62 -6.28 0.93
C ALA A 53 -3.59 -5.85 1.97
N ALA A 54 -3.53 -4.54 2.29
CA ALA A 54 -2.67 -4.02 3.35
C ALA A 54 -3.04 -4.59 4.73
N THR A 55 -4.32 -4.80 5.02
CA THR A 55 -4.77 -5.47 6.24
C THR A 55 -4.31 -6.93 6.28
N MET A 56 -4.36 -7.66 5.16
CA MET A 56 -3.94 -9.07 5.12
C MET A 56 -2.44 -9.24 5.41
N VAL A 57 -1.61 -8.26 5.04
CA VAL A 57 -0.17 -8.29 5.29
C VAL A 57 0.28 -7.39 6.43
N PHE A 58 -0.67 -6.97 7.28
CA PHE A 58 -0.41 -6.06 8.38
C PHE A 58 0.62 -6.64 9.36
N GLU A 59 0.64 -7.96 9.57
CA GLU A 59 1.61 -8.64 10.43
C GLU A 59 3.07 -8.35 10.04
N TYR A 60 3.35 -8.11 8.76
CA TYR A 60 4.70 -7.86 8.26
C TYR A 60 4.97 -6.40 7.88
N THR A 61 3.93 -5.56 7.89
CA THR A 61 3.99 -4.21 7.32
C THR A 61 3.40 -3.13 8.23
N GLY A 62 2.72 -3.53 9.30
CA GLY A 62 1.90 -2.66 10.14
C GLY A 62 2.66 -1.84 11.17
N VAL A 63 3.85 -2.28 11.58
CA VAL A 63 4.69 -1.57 12.55
C VAL A 63 5.94 -0.98 11.91
N PRO A 64 6.34 0.26 12.26
CA PRO A 64 7.54 0.91 11.71
C PRO A 64 8.83 0.11 11.92
N ASN A 65 8.91 -0.66 13.00
CA ASN A 65 10.04 -1.51 13.34
C ASN A 65 10.37 -2.52 12.23
N MET A 66 9.41 -2.94 11.40
CA MET A 66 9.63 -3.90 10.32
C MET A 66 10.08 -3.25 9.01
N HIS A 67 10.04 -1.92 8.88
CA HIS A 67 10.18 -1.26 7.57
C HIS A 67 11.62 -1.21 7.03
N HIS A 68 12.61 -1.65 7.81
CA HIS A 68 13.98 -1.90 7.36
C HIS A 68 14.26 -3.39 7.12
N SER A 69 13.26 -4.27 7.30
CA SER A 69 13.41 -5.71 7.10
C SER A 69 13.34 -6.09 5.61
N PRO A 70 14.05 -7.15 5.18
CA PRO A 70 13.90 -7.77 3.87
C PRO A 70 12.45 -8.13 3.55
N LEU A 71 11.76 -8.69 4.54
CA LEU A 71 10.41 -9.24 4.38
C LEU A 71 9.39 -8.15 4.06
N PHE A 72 9.52 -6.98 4.68
CA PHE A 72 8.70 -5.81 4.37
C PHE A 72 8.71 -5.45 2.88
N PHE A 73 9.91 -5.35 2.28
CA PHE A 73 10.04 -5.02 0.86
C PHE A 73 9.57 -6.14 -0.06
N GLN A 74 9.85 -7.40 0.29
CA GLN A 74 9.45 -8.56 -0.50
C GLN A 74 7.92 -8.72 -0.55
N ILE A 75 7.25 -8.60 0.59
CA ILE A 75 5.79 -8.67 0.67
C ILE A 75 5.14 -7.47 -0.02
N SER A 76 5.65 -6.26 0.23
CA SER A 76 5.15 -5.05 -0.42
C SER A 76 5.29 -5.12 -1.94
N GLY A 77 6.45 -5.57 -2.43
CA GLY A 77 6.69 -5.81 -3.85
C GLY A 77 5.84 -6.93 -4.43
N GLY A 78 5.56 -7.99 -3.66
CA GLY A 78 4.70 -9.08 -4.10
C GLY A 78 3.24 -8.70 -4.30
N ILE A 79 2.73 -7.66 -3.64
CA ILE A 79 1.28 -7.38 -3.61
C ILE A 79 0.92 -6.06 -4.26
N PHE A 80 1.51 -4.95 -3.82
CA PHE A 80 1.03 -3.62 -4.20
C PHE A 80 1.24 -3.27 -5.67
N PRO A 81 2.36 -3.63 -6.34
CA PRO A 81 2.53 -3.39 -7.77
C PRO A 81 1.43 -4.02 -8.63
N LEU A 82 0.95 -5.22 -8.25
CA LEU A 82 -0.15 -5.89 -8.95
C LEU A 82 -1.40 -5.01 -8.92
N LEU A 83 -1.83 -4.60 -7.73
CA LEU A 83 -3.07 -3.84 -7.53
C LEU A 83 -2.97 -2.45 -8.17
N LEU A 84 -1.86 -1.75 -7.94
CA LEU A 84 -1.64 -0.39 -8.42
C LEU A 84 -1.48 -0.33 -9.94
N LEU A 85 -0.78 -1.29 -10.55
CA LEU A 85 -0.66 -1.32 -12.01
C LEU A 85 -1.97 -1.78 -12.68
N ALA A 86 -2.73 -2.68 -12.05
CA ALA A 86 -4.03 -3.10 -12.56
C ALA A 86 -5.02 -1.92 -12.63
N VAL A 87 -5.08 -1.09 -11.58
CA VAL A 87 -5.91 0.12 -11.60
C VAL A 87 -5.35 1.19 -12.55
N ALA A 88 -4.03 1.32 -12.67
CA ALA A 88 -3.39 2.20 -13.67
C ALA A 88 -3.78 1.83 -15.09
N ARG A 89 -3.85 0.53 -15.38
CA ARG A 89 -4.19 -0.01 -16.70
C ARG A 89 -5.67 0.08 -17.04
N ALA A 90 -6.55 -0.18 -16.06
CA ALA A 90 -8.00 -0.22 -16.28
C ALA A 90 -8.70 1.12 -16.05
N GLY A 91 -8.12 2.02 -15.25
CA GLY A 91 -8.73 3.30 -14.90
C GLY A 91 -8.68 4.31 -16.04
N GLY A 92 -9.78 5.02 -16.28
CA GLY A 92 -9.86 6.07 -17.32
C GLY A 92 -9.38 7.46 -16.87
N GLY A 93 -8.91 7.60 -15.63
CA GLY A 93 -8.50 8.89 -15.04
C GLY A 93 -7.03 9.26 -15.33
N ARG A 94 -6.60 10.45 -14.90
CA ARG A 94 -5.21 10.91 -15.07
C ARG A 94 -4.21 10.20 -14.14
N TYR A 95 -4.64 9.89 -12.91
CA TYR A 95 -3.81 9.29 -11.86
C TYR A 95 -4.57 8.21 -11.05
N PRO A 96 -5.12 7.18 -11.72
CA PRO A 96 -5.97 6.18 -11.06
C PRO A 96 -5.24 5.37 -9.97
N ALA A 97 -3.95 5.03 -10.12
CA ALA A 97 -3.21 4.34 -9.06
C ALA A 97 -2.96 5.24 -7.85
N THR A 98 -2.63 6.51 -8.10
CA THR A 98 -2.42 7.51 -7.05
C THR A 98 -3.71 7.74 -6.25
N ILE A 99 -4.86 7.82 -6.94
CA ILE A 99 -6.17 7.95 -6.27
C ILE A 99 -6.48 6.72 -5.41
N ALA A 100 -6.19 5.51 -5.90
CA ALA A 100 -6.36 4.28 -5.13
C ALA A 100 -5.48 4.28 -3.87
N ALA A 101 -4.19 4.61 -4.01
CA ALA A 101 -3.26 4.73 -2.88
C ALA A 101 -3.69 5.81 -1.88
N ALA A 102 -4.12 6.98 -2.36
CA ALA A 102 -4.61 8.06 -1.51
C ALA A 102 -5.88 7.65 -0.74
N THR A 103 -6.79 6.91 -1.38
CA THR A 103 -8.01 6.39 -0.72
C THR A 103 -7.63 5.46 0.43
N TYR A 104 -6.72 4.51 0.19
CA TYR A 104 -6.17 3.64 1.24
C TYR A 104 -5.56 4.46 2.38
N THR A 105 -4.69 5.43 2.06
CA THR A 105 -4.00 6.27 3.05
C THR A 105 -4.99 7.05 3.91
N VAL A 106 -5.98 7.71 3.30
CA VAL A 106 -6.99 8.49 4.01
C VAL A 106 -7.79 7.61 4.96
N ILE A 107 -8.24 6.43 4.52
CA ILE A 107 -9.02 5.54 5.37
C ILE A 107 -8.19 5.04 6.55
N MET A 108 -6.94 4.64 6.32
CA MET A 108 -6.03 4.23 7.40
C MET A 108 -5.79 5.36 8.42
N LEU A 109 -5.55 6.59 7.96
CA LEU A 109 -5.36 7.74 8.86
C LEU A 109 -6.62 8.04 9.67
N VAL A 110 -7.78 8.06 9.02
CA VAL A 110 -9.07 8.26 9.69
C VAL A 110 -9.31 7.16 10.73
N MET A 111 -9.04 5.89 10.40
CA MET A 111 -9.12 4.79 11.37
C MET A 111 -8.15 4.99 12.53
N SER A 112 -6.90 5.37 12.25
CA SER A 112 -5.89 5.57 13.28
C SER A 112 -6.29 6.67 14.27
N TRP A 113 -6.74 7.82 13.75
CA TRP A 113 -7.14 8.96 14.58
C TRP A 113 -8.45 8.74 15.34
N ILE A 114 -9.42 8.03 14.75
CA ILE A 114 -10.71 7.75 15.42
C ILE A 114 -10.56 6.65 16.47
N LEU A 115 -9.93 5.52 16.13
CA LEU A 115 -9.85 4.39 17.05
C LEU A 115 -9.04 4.73 18.30
N ALA A 116 -7.98 5.53 18.15
CA ALA A 116 -7.19 6.02 19.29
C ALA A 116 -7.99 6.89 20.28
N LEU A 117 -9.22 7.33 19.95
CA LEU A 117 -10.07 8.10 20.87
C LEU A 117 -11.05 7.22 21.66
N VAL A 118 -11.36 6.01 21.17
CA VAL A 118 -12.39 5.13 21.74
C VAL A 118 -11.87 4.47 23.02
N PRO A 119 -12.52 4.67 24.19
CA PRO A 119 -12.14 3.98 25.42
C PRO A 119 -12.34 2.46 25.31
N ALA A 120 -11.33 1.69 25.74
CA ALA A 120 -11.39 0.23 25.77
C ALA A 120 -10.45 -0.32 26.84
N VAL A 121 -10.77 -1.46 27.43
CA VAL A 121 -9.91 -2.12 28.42
C VAL A 121 -9.70 -3.59 28.05
N PRO A 122 -8.50 -4.15 28.24
CA PRO A 122 -8.25 -5.56 27.96
C PRO A 122 -9.02 -6.45 28.92
N MET A 123 -9.70 -7.47 28.38
CA MET A 123 -10.49 -8.43 29.17
C MET A 123 -9.82 -9.81 29.28
N LEU A 124 -8.64 -9.98 28.66
CA LEU A 124 -7.90 -11.24 28.63
C LEU A 124 -6.53 -11.06 29.29
N ALA A 125 -6.19 -11.96 30.21
CA ALA A 125 -4.87 -12.03 30.83
C ALA A 125 -3.88 -12.82 29.95
N PRO A 126 -2.55 -12.64 30.12
CA PRO A 126 -1.88 -11.69 31.00
C PRO A 126 -1.86 -10.26 30.44
N ILE A 127 -1.96 -9.27 31.32
CA ILE A 127 -1.92 -7.83 30.98
C ILE A 127 -0.60 -7.27 31.51
N TYR A 128 0.30 -6.91 30.60
CA TYR A 128 1.58 -6.27 30.93
C TYR A 128 1.61 -4.79 30.52
N ASN A 129 0.77 -4.40 29.57
CA ASN A 129 0.59 -3.04 29.11
C ASN A 129 -0.89 -2.64 29.33
N PRO A 130 -1.23 -1.84 30.34
CA PRO A 130 -2.61 -1.50 30.66
C PRO A 130 -3.12 -0.39 29.72
N ILE A 131 -3.68 -0.82 28.58
CA ILE A 131 -4.24 0.09 27.57
C ILE A 131 -5.68 0.47 27.95
N THR A 132 -6.01 1.75 27.84
CA THR A 132 -7.35 2.31 28.17
C THR A 132 -8.13 2.79 26.95
N ARG A 133 -7.63 2.50 25.74
CA ARG A 133 -8.21 2.87 24.45
C ARG A 133 -8.04 1.74 23.43
N LEU A 134 -8.79 1.78 22.34
CA LEU A 134 -8.51 0.87 21.22
C LEU A 134 -7.13 1.13 20.63
N ILE A 135 -6.47 0.06 20.21
CA ILE A 135 -5.20 0.13 19.49
C ILE A 135 -5.51 0.51 18.05
N PRO A 136 -5.10 1.70 17.60
CA PRO A 136 -5.27 2.06 16.20
C PRO A 136 -4.35 1.22 15.31
N PRO A 137 -4.68 1.08 14.01
CA PRO A 137 -3.67 0.67 13.04
C PRO A 137 -2.51 1.68 13.02
N GLY A 138 -1.31 1.17 12.73
CA GLY A 138 -0.12 2.00 12.54
C GLY A 138 -0.25 2.94 11.33
N PHE A 139 0.70 3.87 11.20
CA PHE A 139 0.73 4.79 10.06
C PHE A 139 0.70 4.04 8.73
N PRO A 140 -0.11 4.48 7.74
CA PRO A 140 -0.16 3.81 6.44
C PRO A 140 1.20 3.77 5.76
N ILE A 141 1.46 2.68 5.04
CA ILE A 141 2.62 2.57 4.15
C ILE A 141 2.52 3.69 3.12
N LEU A 142 3.65 4.32 2.79
CA LEU A 142 3.71 5.49 1.90
C LEU A 142 3.54 5.11 0.42
N LEU A 143 2.41 4.50 0.07
CA LEU A 143 2.12 4.00 -1.28
C LEU A 143 1.82 5.09 -2.31
N ILE A 144 1.53 6.32 -1.88
CA ILE A 144 1.19 7.44 -2.78
C ILE A 144 2.35 7.73 -3.75
N VAL A 145 3.59 7.75 -3.26
CA VAL A 145 4.78 8.06 -4.07
C VAL A 145 5.05 6.99 -5.13
N PRO A 146 5.15 5.68 -4.80
CA PRO A 146 5.28 4.65 -5.82
C PRO A 146 4.07 4.59 -6.75
N ALA A 147 2.84 4.84 -6.28
CA ALA A 147 1.66 4.88 -7.14
C ALA A 147 1.70 6.02 -8.17
N LEU A 148 2.17 7.20 -7.78
CA LEU A 148 2.37 8.33 -8.70
C LEU A 148 3.43 7.98 -9.76
N ALA A 149 4.52 7.34 -9.35
CA ALA A 149 5.56 6.89 -10.26
C ALA A 149 5.01 5.86 -11.27
N ILE A 150 4.14 4.94 -10.83
CA ILE A 150 3.42 4.00 -11.70
C ILE A 150 2.54 4.73 -12.70
N ASP A 151 1.71 5.68 -12.28
CA ASP A 151 0.84 6.44 -13.19
C ASP A 151 1.63 7.22 -14.25
N LEU A 152 2.79 7.76 -13.88
CA LEU A 152 3.70 8.45 -14.81
C LEU A 152 4.32 7.47 -15.81
N LEU A 153 4.78 6.32 -15.33
CA LEU A 153 5.47 5.32 -16.14
C LEU A 153 4.51 4.58 -17.08
N HIS A 154 3.32 4.24 -16.60
CA HIS A 154 2.25 3.63 -17.38
C HIS A 154 1.92 4.47 -18.61
N ARG A 155 1.71 5.78 -18.45
CA ARG A 155 1.42 6.70 -19.57
C ARG A 155 2.54 6.76 -20.61
N ARG A 156 3.80 6.58 -20.20
CA ARG A 156 4.97 6.65 -21.10
C ARG A 156 5.27 5.34 -21.81
N LEU A 157 5.02 4.20 -21.17
CA LEU A 157 5.47 2.89 -21.65
C LEU A 157 4.34 1.95 -22.08
N THR A 158 3.08 2.29 -21.82
CA THR A 158 1.91 1.47 -22.19
C THR A 158 1.86 1.06 -23.66
N SER A 159 2.39 1.88 -24.57
CA SER A 159 2.38 1.65 -26.01
C SER A 159 3.62 0.91 -26.53
N ARG A 160 4.63 0.66 -25.68
CA ARG A 160 5.91 0.08 -26.11
C ARG A 160 5.96 -1.43 -25.93
N SER A 161 5.85 -1.91 -24.68
CA SER A 161 5.91 -3.34 -24.35
C SER A 161 5.42 -3.58 -22.93
N ASP A 162 4.56 -4.59 -22.78
CA ASP A 162 4.07 -5.03 -21.47
C ASP A 162 5.20 -5.50 -20.56
N TRP A 163 6.22 -6.19 -21.11
CA TRP A 163 7.36 -6.66 -20.34
C TRP A 163 8.24 -5.51 -19.86
N LEU A 164 8.49 -4.53 -20.74
CA LEU A 164 9.24 -3.33 -20.37
C LEU A 164 8.49 -2.53 -19.31
N LEU A 165 7.17 -2.40 -19.44
CA LEU A 165 6.32 -1.74 -18.45
C LEU A 165 6.37 -2.48 -17.10
N ALA A 166 6.19 -3.81 -17.10
CA ALA A 166 6.23 -4.60 -15.86
C ALA A 166 7.58 -4.54 -15.16
N ALA A 167 8.68 -4.67 -15.93
CA ALA A 167 10.04 -4.55 -15.42
C ALA A 167 10.29 -3.17 -14.80
N SER A 168 9.94 -2.11 -15.55
CA SER A 168 10.14 -0.73 -15.12
C SER A 168 9.29 -0.39 -13.89
N VAL A 169 8.03 -0.86 -13.84
CA VAL A 169 7.15 -0.64 -12.68
C VAL A 169 7.67 -1.38 -11.46
N GLY A 170 8.09 -2.64 -11.60
CA GLY A 170 8.62 -3.41 -10.47
C GLY A 170 9.85 -2.74 -9.84
N VAL A 171 10.80 -2.31 -10.68
CA VAL A 171 12.00 -1.58 -10.22
C VAL A 171 11.61 -0.25 -9.57
N VAL A 172 10.83 0.58 -10.26
CA VAL A 172 10.48 1.92 -9.76
C VAL A 172 9.65 1.85 -8.49
N PHE A 173 8.75 0.89 -8.35
CA PHE A 173 7.96 0.70 -7.14
C PHE A 173 8.87 0.44 -5.94
N VAL A 174 9.76 -0.55 -6.03
CA VAL A 174 10.63 -0.94 -4.90
C VAL A 174 11.58 0.20 -4.54
N LEU A 175 12.20 0.84 -5.54
CA LEU A 175 13.12 1.95 -5.28
C LEU A 175 12.40 3.18 -4.71
N ALA A 176 11.21 3.52 -5.21
CA ALA A 176 10.43 4.62 -4.66
C ALA A 176 9.99 4.32 -3.23
N LEU A 177 9.51 3.11 -2.96
CA LEU A 177 9.11 2.69 -1.62
C LEU A 177 10.32 2.70 -0.66
N LEU A 178 11.47 2.16 -1.07
CA LEU A 178 12.71 2.20 -0.29
C LEU A 178 13.10 3.65 0.02
N ALA A 179 13.09 4.54 -0.97
CA ALA A 179 13.51 5.93 -0.81
C ALA A 179 12.63 6.72 0.18
N VAL A 180 11.32 6.46 0.22
CA VAL A 180 10.40 7.19 1.11
C VAL A 180 10.18 6.50 2.44
N GLN A 181 10.04 5.18 2.44
CA GLN A 181 9.68 4.43 3.64
C GLN A 181 10.85 4.29 4.60
N TRP A 182 12.07 4.11 4.08
CA TRP A 182 13.26 3.93 4.91
C TRP A 182 13.51 5.11 5.86
N PRO A 183 13.64 6.38 5.38
CA PRO A 183 13.85 7.51 6.27
C PRO A 183 12.60 7.81 7.12
N PHE A 184 11.40 7.59 6.57
CA PHE A 184 10.17 7.85 7.30
C PHE A 184 10.00 6.90 8.49
N ALA A 185 10.30 5.61 8.33
CA ALA A 185 10.27 4.66 9.43
C ALA A 185 11.29 5.01 10.53
N SER A 186 12.49 5.48 10.14
CA SER A 186 13.47 6.01 11.10
C SER A 186 12.92 7.18 11.89
N PHE A 187 12.28 8.15 11.20
CA PHE A 187 11.60 9.26 11.86
C PHE A 187 10.48 8.78 12.79
N LEU A 188 9.66 7.81 12.39
CA LEU A 188 8.58 7.29 13.23
C LEU A 188 9.08 6.67 14.56
N LEU A 189 10.27 6.07 14.55
CA LEU A 189 10.89 5.51 15.76
C LEU A 189 11.56 6.57 16.66
N THR A 190 11.85 7.77 16.15
CA THR A 190 12.38 8.87 16.98
C THR A 190 11.30 9.64 17.73
N LEU A 191 10.03 9.51 17.33
CA LEU A 191 8.91 10.17 17.98
C LEU A 191 8.70 9.69 19.42
N GLU A 192 8.19 10.59 20.26
CA GLU A 192 7.67 10.21 21.57
C GLU A 192 6.51 9.23 21.41
N GLN A 193 6.56 8.13 22.15
CA GLN A 193 5.60 7.03 22.05
C GLN A 193 4.75 6.94 23.34
N PRO A 194 3.42 6.84 23.24
CA PRO A 194 2.62 6.78 22.00
C PRO A 194 2.47 8.14 21.30
N ASN A 195 2.47 8.15 19.97
CA ASN A 195 2.20 9.35 19.16
C ASN A 195 0.83 9.27 18.50
N TYR A 196 -0.06 10.20 18.83
CA TYR A 196 -1.42 10.22 18.30
C TYR A 196 -1.46 10.53 16.78
N LEU A 197 -0.70 11.53 16.33
CA LEU A 197 -0.77 12.00 14.94
C LEU A 197 -0.28 10.93 13.96
N PHE A 198 0.81 10.25 14.32
CA PHE A 198 1.44 9.23 13.48
C PHE A 198 1.04 7.80 13.85
N GLY A 199 0.17 7.59 14.85
CA GLY A 199 -0.28 6.25 15.21
C GLY A 199 0.86 5.31 15.64
N THR A 200 1.94 5.83 16.25
CA THR A 200 3.11 5.03 16.66
C THR A 200 3.11 4.76 18.15
N GLY A 201 3.78 3.68 18.56
CA GLY A 201 3.91 3.33 19.98
C GLY A 201 2.66 2.77 20.63
N TYR A 202 1.67 2.38 19.83
CA TYR A 202 0.55 1.59 20.31
C TYR A 202 0.90 0.12 20.22
N TRP A 203 1.10 -0.49 21.38
CA TRP A 203 1.42 -1.91 21.53
C TRP A 203 0.27 -2.62 22.23
N GLU A 204 0.13 -3.91 21.97
CA GLU A 204 -0.89 -4.77 22.57
C GLU A 204 -0.74 -5.00 24.07
N TYR A 205 -1.84 -5.40 24.71
CA TYR A 205 -1.92 -5.47 26.18
C TYR A 205 -1.00 -6.53 26.80
N HIS A 206 -0.61 -7.53 26.01
CA HIS A 206 0.30 -8.60 26.41
C HIS A 206 1.77 -8.27 26.07
N ALA A 207 2.06 -7.12 25.47
CA ALA A 207 3.42 -6.69 25.21
C ALA A 207 4.09 -6.19 26.49
N ARG A 208 5.30 -6.69 26.76
CA ARG A 208 6.17 -6.14 27.81
C ARG A 208 7.02 -5.02 27.22
N LEU A 209 6.57 -3.78 27.42
CA LEU A 209 7.23 -2.61 26.84
C LEU A 209 8.68 -2.51 27.30
N GLY A 210 9.55 -2.10 26.39
CA GLY A 210 10.98 -1.96 26.65
C GLY A 210 11.73 -1.32 25.48
N PRO A 211 13.06 -1.28 25.53
CA PRO A 211 13.90 -0.64 24.51
C PRO A 211 13.66 -1.18 23.08
N TRP A 212 13.22 -2.43 22.95
CA TRP A 212 12.91 -3.09 21.69
C TRP A 212 11.80 -2.39 20.89
N THR A 213 10.94 -1.60 21.54
CA THR A 213 9.86 -0.85 20.87
C THR A 213 10.40 0.23 19.92
N ARG A 214 11.67 0.63 20.07
CA ARG A 214 12.31 1.73 19.31
C ARG A 214 13.42 1.26 18.38
N VAL A 215 13.52 -0.04 18.11
CA VAL A 215 14.56 -0.59 17.22
C VAL A 215 13.94 -1.33 16.06
N PHE A 216 14.68 -1.43 14.95
CA PHE A 216 14.23 -2.17 13.79
C PHE A 216 14.38 -3.68 14.00
N PHE A 217 13.44 -4.44 13.44
CA PHE A 217 13.41 -5.89 13.49
C PHE A 217 13.97 -6.48 12.20
N ASP A 218 14.64 -7.62 12.32
CA ASP A 218 15.11 -8.45 11.20
C ASP A 218 15.92 -7.69 10.13
N VAL A 219 16.75 -6.73 10.56
CA VAL A 219 17.66 -6.00 9.67
C VAL A 219 18.95 -6.81 9.48
N PRO A 220 19.34 -7.16 8.24
CA PRO A 220 20.56 -7.91 7.98
C PRO A 220 21.80 -7.25 8.58
N GLY A 221 22.58 -8.02 9.34
CA GLY A 221 23.80 -7.58 10.00
C GLY A 221 23.60 -6.91 11.37
N TYR A 222 22.35 -6.69 11.80
CA TYR A 222 22.04 -6.27 13.16
C TYR A 222 21.53 -7.42 14.02
N THR A 223 21.85 -7.38 15.32
CA THR A 223 21.36 -8.33 16.32
C THR A 223 20.84 -7.56 17.54
N TRP A 224 19.70 -7.99 18.07
CA TRP A 224 19.11 -7.41 19.29
C TRP A 224 19.49 -8.24 20.52
N ASN A 225 20.19 -7.64 21.48
CA ASN A 225 20.63 -8.32 22.71
C ASN A 225 19.80 -7.96 23.96
N GLN A 226 18.54 -7.56 23.78
CA GLN A 226 17.62 -7.06 24.81
C GLN A 226 17.94 -5.69 25.42
N ARG A 227 19.17 -5.20 25.32
CA ARG A 227 19.57 -3.84 25.76
C ARG A 227 19.77 -2.88 24.60
N GLU A 228 20.44 -3.34 23.57
CA GLU A 228 20.87 -2.52 22.44
C GLU A 228 20.91 -3.34 21.15
N MET A 229 20.87 -2.62 20.03
CA MET A 229 20.97 -3.18 18.69
C MET A 229 22.44 -3.04 18.29
N THR A 230 23.13 -4.17 18.15
CA THR A 230 24.56 -4.22 17.80
C THR A 230 24.75 -4.72 16.38
N GLY A 231 25.89 -4.37 15.80
CA GLY A 231 26.26 -4.75 14.44
C GLY A 231 26.26 -3.59 13.45
N ALA A 232 26.36 -3.92 12.18
CA ALA A 232 26.36 -2.98 11.07
C ALA A 232 25.52 -3.55 9.94
N LEU A 233 24.91 -2.68 9.14
CA LEU A 233 24.07 -3.11 8.02
C LEU A 233 24.88 -4.00 7.06
N ASP A 234 24.43 -5.24 6.87
CA ASP A 234 24.96 -6.13 5.84
C ASP A 234 24.41 -5.67 4.48
N VAL A 235 25.17 -4.78 3.83
CA VAL A 235 24.81 -4.19 2.55
C VAL A 235 24.63 -5.26 1.46
N PRO A 236 25.50 -6.27 1.30
CA PRO A 236 25.27 -7.37 0.37
C PRO A 236 23.96 -8.13 0.61
N ALA A 237 23.65 -8.49 1.86
CA ALA A 237 22.43 -9.21 2.17
C ALA A 237 21.18 -8.36 1.91
N MET A 238 21.22 -7.07 2.29
CA MET A 238 20.13 -6.14 2.00
C MET A 238 19.96 -5.92 0.49
N ALA A 239 21.04 -5.77 -0.27
CA ALA A 239 20.99 -5.63 -1.72
C ALA A 239 20.36 -6.87 -2.39
N ARG A 240 20.70 -8.07 -1.93
CA ARG A 240 20.08 -9.32 -2.38
C ARG A 240 18.58 -9.33 -2.07
N ALA A 241 18.18 -8.91 -0.87
CA ALA A 241 16.78 -8.82 -0.48
C ALA A 241 15.99 -7.84 -1.35
N VAL A 242 16.55 -6.66 -1.62
CA VAL A 242 15.96 -5.66 -2.53
C VAL A 242 15.85 -6.23 -3.95
N GLY A 243 16.86 -6.96 -4.41
CA GLY A 243 16.81 -7.67 -5.70
C GLY A 243 15.66 -8.67 -5.78
N ILE A 244 15.44 -9.47 -4.73
CA ILE A 244 14.30 -10.39 -4.64
C ILE A 244 12.97 -9.61 -4.64
N ALA A 245 12.88 -8.52 -3.87
CA ALA A 245 11.69 -7.67 -3.84
C ALA A 245 11.36 -7.09 -5.23
N ILE A 246 12.39 -6.69 -6.01
CA ILE A 246 12.22 -6.24 -7.39
C ILE A 246 11.68 -7.38 -8.27
N LEU A 247 12.26 -8.58 -8.19
CA LEU A 247 11.79 -9.73 -8.97
C LEU A 247 10.32 -10.06 -8.68
N LEU A 248 9.94 -10.06 -7.40
CA LEU A 248 8.54 -10.21 -6.97
C LEU A 248 7.67 -9.08 -7.53
N ALA A 249 8.13 -7.84 -7.44
CA ALA A 249 7.42 -6.68 -7.97
C ALA A 249 7.23 -6.72 -9.48
N VAL A 250 8.21 -7.22 -10.24
CA VAL A 250 8.08 -7.41 -11.69
C VAL A 250 7.06 -8.50 -12.02
N ALA A 251 7.12 -9.64 -11.33
CA ALA A 251 6.14 -10.72 -11.51
C ALA A 251 4.71 -10.26 -11.17
N SER A 252 4.56 -9.56 -10.04
CA SER A 252 3.28 -9.00 -9.60
C SER A 252 2.78 -7.91 -10.53
N SER A 253 3.66 -7.07 -11.07
CA SER A 253 3.31 -6.09 -12.09
C SER A 253 2.81 -6.78 -13.36
N ARG A 254 3.42 -7.89 -13.77
CA ARG A 254 2.98 -8.64 -14.95
C ARG A 254 1.56 -9.17 -14.78
N LEU A 255 1.26 -9.72 -13.60
CA LEU A 255 -0.09 -10.14 -13.23
C LEU A 255 -1.05 -8.94 -13.18
N GLY A 256 -0.60 -7.79 -12.70
CA GLY A 256 -1.36 -6.54 -12.68
C GLY A 256 -1.77 -6.07 -14.08
N ILE A 257 -0.86 -6.15 -15.07
CA ILE A 257 -1.18 -5.85 -16.48
C ILE A 257 -2.25 -6.81 -17.00
N TRP A 258 -2.08 -8.12 -16.78
CA TRP A 258 -3.05 -9.12 -17.21
C TRP A 258 -4.44 -8.86 -16.62
N TRP A 259 -4.50 -8.61 -15.31
CA TRP A 259 -5.75 -8.33 -14.62
C TRP A 259 -6.38 -7.01 -15.06
N GLY A 260 -5.56 -5.97 -15.26
CA GLY A 260 -5.98 -4.68 -15.81
C GLY A 260 -6.57 -4.78 -17.22
N GLU A 261 -5.98 -5.60 -18.08
CA GLU A 261 -6.50 -5.82 -19.44
C GLU A 261 -7.80 -6.64 -19.44
N TRP A 262 -7.95 -7.58 -18.51
CA TRP A 262 -9.23 -8.24 -18.27
C TRP A 262 -10.29 -7.23 -17.82
N MET A 263 -9.97 -6.37 -16.84
CA MET A 263 -10.87 -5.33 -16.33
C MET A 263 -11.33 -4.36 -17.43
N ARG A 264 -10.43 -3.98 -18.35
CA ARG A 264 -10.76 -3.08 -19.47
C ARG A 264 -11.81 -3.66 -20.44
N ARG A 265 -11.96 -4.99 -20.46
CA ARG A 265 -12.93 -5.71 -21.30
C ARG A 265 -14.30 -5.90 -20.63
N VAL A 266 -14.42 -5.66 -19.33
CA VAL A 266 -15.68 -5.80 -18.61
C VAL A 266 -16.69 -4.77 -19.12
N ARG A 267 -17.82 -5.26 -19.66
CA ARG A 267 -18.98 -4.48 -20.10
C ARG A 267 -20.25 -5.14 -19.54
N ARG A 268 -21.33 -4.36 -19.43
CA ARG A 268 -22.66 -4.90 -19.11
C ARG A 268 -23.26 -5.56 -20.34
#